data_AF-A0A482VCT8-F1
#
_entry.id   AF-A0A482VCT8-F1
#
_cell.length_a   1.000
_cell.length_b   1.000
_cell.length_c   1.000
_cell.angle_alpha   90.00
_cell.angle_beta   90.00
_cell.angle_gamma   90.00
#
_symmetry.space_group_name_H-M   'P 1'
#
loop_
_entity.id
_entity.type
_entity.pdbx_description
1 polymer ?
#
loop_
_entity_poly.entity_id
_entity_poly.type
_entity_poly.pdbx_seq_one_letter_code
_entity_poly.pdbx_strand_id
1 'polypeptide(L)'
;HGAQDRMLINIRRAVAFVVMVIQLYEPAAQNINQDKRISAFVNGDFIIGALFPLHHQPSSKKRPVASLGIKCGEIRELYGIQRVEVTFQTLDKINKDPNLLPNLTLGVEIRDECWYAPVALQQSIELIRDAITPVSSYLDSCPNHTGAQLPANEERGPLIGVVGPGSSSVALQVQNLLQLFHIPQVGYSTTSRDLSDKSRFNYFLRVVPSDYYQAQVILDIVRDYGWTYVSVVNTDENYGQSGIQAFRELAEEADVCIAREDSVLSNAADEVFDKVILNLKQDPNAVVVVCFCEGLTVRGLLKATRRLNMTNHFLFIGR
;
A
#
# COMPACT_ATOMS: atom_id res chain seq x y z
N HIS A 1 53.34 35.21 24.10
CA HIS A 1 52.22 35.77 23.30
C HIS A 1 52.15 35.22 21.86
N GLY A 2 53.25 34.85 21.19
CA GLY A 2 53.19 34.42 19.77
C GLY A 2 52.67 32.99 19.45
N ALA A 3 52.40 32.13 20.44
CA ALA A 3 51.95 30.75 20.20
C ALA A 3 50.41 30.62 20.08
N GLN A 4 49.65 31.40 20.86
CA GLN A 4 48.17 31.41 20.79
C GLN A 4 47.68 32.08 19.49
N ASP A 5 48.34 33.13 19.01
CA ASP A 5 47.98 33.79 17.75
C ASP A 5 48.19 32.87 16.54
N ARG A 6 49.25 32.06 16.53
CA ARG A 6 49.48 31.07 15.46
C ARG A 6 48.42 29.97 15.44
N MET A 7 47.94 29.55 16.61
CA MET A 7 46.85 28.57 16.71
C MET A 7 45.52 29.14 16.20
N LEU A 8 45.19 30.39 16.56
CA LEU A 8 43.99 31.06 16.07
C LEU A 8 43.99 31.27 14.55
N ILE A 9 45.16 31.59 13.97
CA ILE A 9 45.33 31.74 12.52
C ILE A 9 45.16 30.39 11.81
N ASN A 10 45.69 29.30 12.36
CA ASN A 10 45.53 27.97 11.78
C ASN A 10 44.08 27.47 11.85
N ILE A 11 43.37 27.77 12.95
CA ILE A 11 41.93 27.45 13.07
C ILE A 11 41.11 28.25 12.05
N ARG A 12 41.37 29.55 11.90
CA ARG A 12 40.68 30.38 10.89
C ARG A 12 40.94 29.89 9.46
N ARG A 13 42.16 29.44 9.16
CA ARG A 13 42.49 28.84 7.85
C ARG A 13 41.80 27.50 7.63
N ALA A 14 41.74 26.65 8.65
CA ALA A 14 41.03 25.37 8.57
C ALA A 14 39.52 25.57 8.37
N VAL A 15 38.90 26.51 9.09
CA VAL A 15 37.48 26.85 8.92
C VAL A 15 37.22 27.44 7.54
N ALA A 16 38.07 28.34 7.06
CA ALA A 16 37.95 28.89 5.70
C ALA A 16 38.10 27.80 4.63
N PHE A 17 39.00 26.84 4.81
CA PHE A 17 39.18 25.72 3.89
C PHE A 17 37.97 24.78 3.90
N VAL A 18 37.41 24.48 5.08
CA VAL A 18 36.19 23.66 5.20
C VAL A 18 34.99 24.38 4.58
N VAL A 19 34.82 25.69 4.80
CA VAL A 19 33.75 26.47 4.16
C VAL A 19 33.93 26.53 2.64
N MET A 20 35.16 26.66 2.15
CA MET A 20 35.45 26.65 0.71
C MET A 20 35.21 25.28 0.08
N VAL A 21 35.54 24.18 0.77
CA VAL A 21 35.24 22.82 0.32
C VAL A 21 33.73 22.56 0.32
N ILE A 22 32.98 23.09 1.30
CA ILE A 22 31.51 23.00 1.34
C ILE A 22 30.88 23.83 0.21
N GLN A 23 31.43 25.00 -0.13
CA GLN A 23 30.95 25.81 -1.27
C GLN A 23 31.35 25.22 -2.63
N LEU A 24 32.45 24.48 -2.71
CA LEU A 24 32.83 23.72 -3.91
C LEU A 24 32.05 22.40 -4.04
N TYR A 25 31.32 22.01 -3.00
CA TYR A 25 30.36 20.89 -2.98
C TYR A 25 28.91 21.41 -2.99
N GLU A 26 28.63 22.48 -3.74
CA GLU A 26 27.29 22.71 -4.23
C GLU A 26 27.06 21.77 -5.43
N PRO A 27 26.14 20.79 -5.35
CA PRO A 27 25.76 20.06 -6.55
C PRO A 27 25.16 21.09 -7.50
N ALA A 28 25.76 21.22 -8.68
CA ALA A 28 25.22 22.01 -9.77
C ALA A 28 23.72 21.70 -9.86
N ALA A 29 22.88 22.71 -9.65
CA ALA A 29 21.45 22.60 -9.80
C ALA A 29 21.16 22.26 -11.26
N GLN A 30 21.09 20.97 -11.55
CA GLN A 30 20.58 20.48 -12.82
C GLN A 30 19.11 20.88 -12.86
N ASN A 31 18.74 21.64 -13.88
CA ASN A 31 17.35 21.80 -14.29
C ASN A 31 16.81 20.40 -14.64
N ILE A 32 16.23 19.73 -13.65
CA ILE A 32 15.51 18.48 -13.83
C ILE A 32 14.23 18.85 -14.57
N ASN A 33 14.21 18.66 -15.88
CA ASN A 33 12.97 18.59 -16.64
C ASN A 33 12.05 17.58 -15.93
N GLN A 34 10.94 18.07 -15.39
CA GLN A 34 9.98 17.34 -14.56
C GLN A 34 9.08 16.42 -15.38
N ASP A 35 9.66 15.51 -16.16
CA ASP A 35 9.04 14.21 -16.41
C ASP A 35 9.76 13.17 -15.54
N LYS A 36 9.76 13.43 -14.23
CA LYS A 36 10.39 12.55 -13.25
C LYS A 36 9.49 11.33 -13.12
N ARG A 37 9.79 10.23 -13.83
CA ARG A 37 9.12 8.94 -13.64
C ARG A 37 9.18 8.59 -12.14
N ILE A 38 8.04 8.70 -11.44
CA ILE A 38 7.91 8.37 -10.00
C ILE A 38 7.66 6.86 -9.87
N SER A 39 8.51 6.06 -10.51
CA SER A 39 8.44 4.60 -10.48
C SER A 39 9.84 4.02 -10.44
N ALA A 40 9.97 2.87 -9.79
CA ALA A 40 11.19 2.07 -9.86
C ALA A 40 11.03 1.08 -11.01
N PHE A 41 11.93 1.13 -12.00
CA PHE A 41 11.77 0.43 -13.26
C PHE A 41 12.99 -0.42 -13.59
N VAL A 42 12.76 -1.67 -13.96
CA VAL A 42 13.74 -2.58 -14.54
C VAL A 42 13.15 -3.09 -15.86
N ASN A 43 13.90 -2.93 -16.95
CA ASN A 43 13.42 -3.36 -18.26
C ASN A 43 13.49 -4.89 -18.42
N GLY A 44 12.73 -5.41 -19.37
CA GLY A 44 12.74 -6.82 -19.77
C GLY A 44 11.81 -7.05 -20.97
N ASP A 45 11.85 -8.26 -21.53
CA ASP A 45 10.98 -8.67 -22.64
C ASP A 45 9.49 -8.56 -22.28
N PHE A 46 9.16 -8.73 -21.00
CA PHE A 46 7.83 -8.51 -20.44
C PHE A 46 7.92 -7.74 -19.14
N ILE A 47 6.93 -6.89 -18.85
CA ILE A 47 6.90 -6.08 -17.63
C ILE A 47 5.79 -6.55 -16.69
N ILE A 48 6.12 -6.74 -15.42
CA ILE A 48 5.13 -6.88 -14.34
C ILE A 48 4.97 -5.53 -13.65
N GLY A 49 3.73 -5.03 -13.54
CA GLY A 49 3.41 -3.89 -12.70
C GLY A 49 3.38 -4.30 -11.24
N ALA A 50 3.86 -3.48 -10.33
CA ALA A 50 3.73 -3.71 -8.90
C ALA A 50 3.23 -2.46 -8.18
N LEU A 51 2.21 -2.63 -7.34
CA LEU A 51 1.69 -1.62 -6.46
C LEU A 51 2.06 -1.97 -5.03
N PHE A 52 2.91 -1.13 -4.43
CA PHE A 52 3.33 -1.27 -3.04
C PHE A 52 3.06 0.03 -2.28
N PRO A 53 2.72 -0.05 -0.98
CA PRO A 53 2.53 1.13 -0.14
C PRO A 53 3.89 1.63 0.36
N LEU A 54 4.64 2.32 -0.51
CA LEU A 54 5.92 2.92 -0.13
C LEU A 54 5.73 4.00 0.93
N HIS A 55 4.62 4.74 0.86
CA HIS A 55 4.27 5.75 1.85
C HIS A 55 2.97 5.42 2.60
N HIS A 56 2.79 6.06 3.74
CA HIS A 56 1.52 6.06 4.47
C HIS A 56 0.44 6.83 3.70
N GLN A 57 -0.84 6.49 3.97
CA GLN A 57 -1.97 7.21 3.41
C GLN A 57 -1.96 8.70 3.81
N PRO A 58 -2.51 9.59 2.96
CA PRO A 58 -2.63 11.00 3.27
C PRO A 58 -3.41 11.24 4.57
N SER A 59 -3.00 12.25 5.34
CA SER A 59 -3.65 12.58 6.61
C SER A 59 -5.00 13.27 6.39
N SER A 60 -6.06 12.76 7.02
CA SER A 60 -7.40 13.38 7.03
C SER A 60 -7.45 14.78 7.63
N LYS A 61 -6.44 15.19 8.42
CA LYS A 61 -6.39 16.52 9.06
C LYS A 61 -6.12 17.65 8.06
N LYS A 62 -5.55 17.34 6.90
CA LYS A 62 -5.32 18.29 5.81
C LYS A 62 -6.18 17.83 4.64
N ARG A 63 -7.42 18.31 4.55
CA ARG A 63 -8.21 18.13 3.32
C ARG A 63 -7.32 18.58 2.16
N PRO A 64 -7.07 17.74 1.15
CA PRO A 64 -6.41 18.20 -0.05
C PRO A 64 -7.29 19.32 -0.60
N VAL A 65 -6.80 20.55 -0.54
CA VAL A 65 -7.35 21.61 -1.39
C VAL A 65 -7.16 21.08 -2.80
N ALA A 66 -8.22 21.00 -3.59
CA ALA A 66 -8.21 20.40 -4.94
C ALA A 66 -7.12 20.96 -5.90
N SER A 67 -6.43 22.03 -5.52
CA SER A 67 -5.32 22.66 -6.23
C SER A 67 -3.91 22.21 -5.80
N LEU A 68 -3.73 21.50 -4.68
CA LEU A 68 -2.46 20.87 -4.29
C LEU A 68 -2.61 19.37 -4.42
N GLY A 69 -1.88 18.76 -5.35
CA GLY A 69 -1.90 17.31 -5.61
C GLY A 69 -1.80 16.46 -4.34
N ILE A 70 -2.31 15.23 -4.43
CA ILE A 70 -2.34 14.29 -3.30
C ILE A 70 -0.91 14.00 -2.84
N LYS A 71 -0.59 14.35 -1.58
CA LYS A 71 0.70 14.05 -0.97
C LYS A 71 0.56 12.89 0.00
N CYS A 72 1.31 11.83 -0.25
CA CYS A 72 1.39 10.70 0.65
C CYS A 72 2.15 11.07 1.93
N GLY A 73 2.00 10.24 2.96
CA GLY A 73 2.64 10.40 4.26
C GLY A 73 4.11 9.96 4.26
N GLU A 74 4.62 9.59 5.44
CA GLU A 74 5.99 9.10 5.63
C GLU A 74 6.23 7.74 4.95
N ILE A 75 7.50 7.44 4.67
CA ILE A 75 7.92 6.15 4.08
C ILE A 75 7.64 4.99 5.05
N ARG A 76 7.23 3.85 4.49
CA ARG A 76 7.00 2.58 5.18
C ARG A 76 8.14 1.62 4.87
N GLU A 77 8.98 1.34 5.86
CA GLU A 77 10.11 0.42 5.69
C GLU A 77 9.64 -1.02 5.41
N LEU A 78 8.82 -1.60 6.29
CA LEU A 78 8.42 -3.01 6.22
C LEU A 78 7.46 -3.32 5.05
N TYR A 79 6.46 -2.47 4.82
CA TYR A 79 5.44 -2.73 3.78
C TYR A 79 5.77 -2.08 2.44
N GLY A 80 6.70 -1.13 2.42
CA GLY A 80 7.13 -0.41 1.23
C GLY A 80 8.49 -0.91 0.76
N ILE A 81 9.56 -0.32 1.30
CA ILE A 81 10.94 -0.53 0.82
C ILE A 81 11.34 -2.01 0.78
N GLN A 82 11.02 -2.78 1.82
CA GLN A 82 11.34 -4.21 1.83
C GLN A 82 10.67 -4.98 0.68
N ARG A 83 9.43 -4.62 0.30
CA ARG A 83 8.73 -5.28 -0.82
C ARG A 83 9.37 -4.91 -2.15
N VAL A 84 9.79 -3.66 -2.32
CA VAL A 84 10.53 -3.20 -3.50
C VAL A 84 11.83 -3.99 -3.66
N GLU A 85 12.65 -4.07 -2.62
CA GLU A 85 13.93 -4.78 -2.65
C GLU A 85 13.74 -6.29 -2.85
N VAL A 86 12.76 -6.91 -2.19
CA VAL A 86 12.42 -8.33 -2.40
C VAL A 86 11.98 -8.57 -3.84
N THR A 87 11.25 -7.64 -4.46
CA THR A 87 10.88 -7.74 -5.88
C THR A 87 12.11 -7.74 -6.78
N PHE A 88 13.07 -6.83 -6.59
CA PHE A 88 14.31 -6.84 -7.38
C PHE A 88 15.11 -8.13 -7.20
N GLN A 89 15.28 -8.58 -5.95
CA GLN A 89 15.98 -9.84 -5.69
C GLN A 89 15.26 -11.07 -6.26
N THR A 90 13.93 -11.05 -6.27
CA THR A 90 13.13 -12.13 -6.86
C THR A 90 13.26 -12.13 -8.38
N LEU A 91 13.22 -10.95 -9.00
CA LEU A 91 13.41 -10.79 -10.45
C LEU A 91 14.79 -11.29 -10.89
N ASP A 92 15.84 -10.93 -10.15
CA ASP A 92 17.20 -11.41 -10.37
C ASP A 92 17.30 -12.95 -10.31
N LYS A 93 16.57 -13.58 -9.38
CA LYS A 93 16.55 -15.04 -9.25
C LYS A 93 15.81 -15.69 -10.41
N ILE A 94 14.66 -15.13 -10.81
CA ILE A 94 13.88 -15.63 -11.95
C ILE A 94 14.71 -15.56 -13.23
N ASN A 95 15.30 -14.40 -13.53
CA ASN A 95 16.05 -14.19 -14.76
C ASN A 95 17.38 -14.97 -14.82
N LYS A 96 17.90 -15.44 -13.67
CA LYS A 96 19.10 -16.29 -13.60
C LYS A 96 18.80 -17.79 -13.60
N ASP A 97 17.55 -18.20 -13.40
CA ASP A 97 17.18 -19.61 -13.35
C ASP A 97 16.97 -20.17 -14.76
N PRO A 98 17.84 -21.08 -15.25
CA PRO A 98 17.69 -21.64 -16.59
C PRO A 98 16.43 -22.51 -16.77
N ASN A 99 15.76 -22.91 -15.68
CA ASN A 99 14.56 -23.73 -15.73
C ASN A 99 13.27 -22.91 -15.78
N LEU A 100 13.33 -21.61 -15.47
CA LEU A 100 12.18 -20.72 -15.37
C LEU A 100 12.32 -19.59 -16.38
N LEU A 101 11.46 -19.56 -17.40
CA LEU A 101 11.49 -18.57 -18.49
C LEU A 101 12.84 -18.53 -19.26
N PRO A 102 13.31 -19.67 -19.83
CA PRO A 102 14.58 -19.70 -20.55
C PRO A 102 14.56 -18.75 -21.76
N ASN A 103 15.65 -18.00 -21.96
CA ASN A 103 15.83 -16.98 -23.01
C ASN A 103 14.82 -15.82 -22.97
N LEU A 104 14.14 -15.62 -21.83
CA LEU A 104 13.28 -14.47 -21.60
C LEU A 104 13.74 -13.72 -20.37
N THR A 105 13.62 -12.40 -20.41
CA THR A 105 13.90 -11.51 -19.29
C THR A 105 12.62 -10.88 -18.80
N LEU A 106 12.37 -11.01 -17.51
CA LEU A 106 11.26 -10.36 -16.85
C LEU A 106 11.74 -9.02 -16.29
N GLY A 107 11.01 -7.96 -16.60
CA GLY A 107 11.16 -6.63 -16.02
C GLY A 107 10.03 -6.30 -15.05
N VAL A 108 10.15 -5.16 -14.38
CA VAL A 108 9.16 -4.70 -13.41
C VAL A 108 9.01 -3.18 -13.44
N GLU A 109 7.79 -2.70 -13.25
CA GLU A 109 7.51 -1.29 -12.94
C GLU A 109 6.78 -1.19 -11.59
N ILE A 110 7.47 -0.66 -10.59
CA ILE A 110 6.98 -0.54 -9.23
C ILE A 110 6.51 0.89 -8.97
N ARG A 111 5.28 1.05 -8.50
CA ARG A 111 4.64 2.33 -8.22
C ARG A 111 4.03 2.37 -6.83
N ASP A 112 3.95 3.58 -6.29
CA ASP A 112 3.45 3.81 -4.95
C ASP A 112 1.93 3.92 -4.91
N GLU A 113 1.29 3.04 -4.14
CA GLU A 113 -0.17 3.06 -3.94
C GLU A 113 -0.59 3.91 -2.72
N CYS A 114 0.36 4.27 -1.85
CA CYS A 114 0.16 5.01 -0.60
C CYS A 114 -0.94 4.48 0.33
N TRP A 115 -1.35 3.21 0.20
CA TRP A 115 -2.53 2.66 0.88
C TRP A 115 -3.81 3.49 0.66
N TYR A 116 -3.94 4.15 -0.49
CA TYR A 116 -5.03 5.09 -0.76
C TYR A 116 -5.55 4.96 -2.20
N ALA A 117 -6.84 4.66 -2.35
CA ALA A 117 -7.45 4.28 -3.62
C ALA A 117 -7.23 5.30 -4.77
N PRO A 118 -7.41 6.61 -4.59
CA PRO A 118 -7.15 7.59 -5.65
C PRO A 118 -5.71 7.57 -6.19
N VAL A 119 -4.72 7.38 -5.30
CA VAL A 119 -3.30 7.31 -5.71
C VAL A 119 -3.04 6.01 -6.47
N ALA A 120 -3.51 4.89 -5.96
CA ALA A 120 -3.36 3.59 -6.61
C ALA A 120 -4.01 3.55 -8.00
N LEU A 121 -5.20 4.16 -8.16
CA LEU A 121 -5.87 4.30 -9.45
C LEU A 121 -5.06 5.16 -10.42
N GLN A 122 -4.54 6.31 -9.96
CA GLN A 122 -3.66 7.15 -10.78
C GLN A 122 -2.43 6.37 -11.24
N GLN A 123 -1.78 5.62 -10.34
CA GLN A 123 -0.63 4.79 -10.72
C GLN A 123 -1.00 3.65 -11.66
N SER A 124 -2.19 3.07 -11.50
CA SER A 124 -2.69 2.02 -12.39
C SER A 124 -2.92 2.54 -13.80
N ILE A 125 -3.42 3.77 -13.95
CA ILE A 125 -3.56 4.44 -15.25
C ILE A 125 -2.19 4.61 -15.92
N GLU A 126 -1.16 4.98 -15.16
CA GLU A 126 0.20 5.11 -15.71
C GLU A 126 0.81 3.76 -16.11
N LEU A 127 0.54 2.67 -15.38
CA LEU A 127 0.99 1.32 -15.76
C LEU A 127 0.37 0.87 -17.09
N ILE A 128 -0.93 1.11 -17.26
CA ILE A 128 -1.64 0.69 -18.48
C ILE A 128 -1.43 1.66 -19.65
N ARG A 129 -0.88 2.85 -19.42
CA ARG A 129 -0.66 3.87 -20.46
C ARG A 129 0.12 3.29 -21.63
N ASP A 130 1.20 2.59 -21.35
CA ASP A 130 2.06 1.97 -22.36
C ASP A 130 1.42 0.72 -22.99
N ALA A 131 0.51 0.05 -22.27
CA ALA A 131 -0.28 -1.07 -22.80
C ALA A 131 -1.39 -0.61 -23.78
N ILE A 132 -1.86 0.64 -23.64
CA ILE A 132 -2.95 1.22 -24.43
C ILE A 132 -2.42 2.03 -25.60
N THR A 133 -1.25 2.67 -25.47
CA THR A 133 -0.59 3.25 -26.63
C THR A 133 -0.33 2.12 -27.60
N PRO A 134 -0.99 2.11 -28.78
CA PRO A 134 -0.62 1.16 -29.79
C PRO A 134 0.88 1.34 -29.98
N VAL A 135 1.62 0.23 -30.03
CA VAL A 135 2.86 0.23 -30.78
C VAL A 135 2.42 0.77 -32.14
N SER A 136 2.58 2.07 -32.39
CA SER A 136 2.43 2.65 -33.72
C SER A 136 3.64 2.18 -34.49
N SER A 137 3.68 0.87 -34.70
CA SER A 137 4.40 0.21 -35.74
C SER A 137 3.98 0.87 -37.03
N TYR A 138 4.90 1.66 -37.57
CA TYR A 138 5.20 1.65 -39.00
C TYR A 138 4.11 2.12 -39.98
N LEU A 139 3.17 2.98 -39.56
CA LEU A 139 2.25 3.65 -40.49
C LEU A 139 2.16 5.15 -40.23
N ASP A 140 3.29 5.84 -40.36
CA ASP A 140 3.27 7.17 -40.99
C ASP A 140 4.66 7.51 -41.57
N SER A 141 5.08 6.72 -42.56
CA SER A 141 6.03 7.24 -43.57
C SER A 141 5.29 8.24 -44.45
N CYS A 142 5.00 9.42 -43.91
CA CYS A 142 4.74 10.59 -44.73
C CYS A 142 6.04 10.88 -45.52
N PRO A 143 6.05 10.84 -46.87
CA PRO A 143 7.29 10.86 -47.65
C PRO A 143 8.07 12.19 -47.67
N ASN A 144 7.86 13.11 -46.73
CA ASN A 144 8.37 14.48 -46.85
C ASN A 144 8.68 15.23 -45.53
N HIS A 145 8.93 14.54 -44.41
CA HIS A 145 9.45 15.21 -43.22
C HIS A 145 10.83 14.69 -42.83
N THR A 146 11.84 15.48 -43.18
CA THR A 146 13.22 15.32 -42.73
C THR A 146 13.29 15.45 -41.21
N GLY A 147 13.53 14.33 -40.54
CA GLY A 147 14.42 14.24 -39.39
C GLY A 147 14.02 15.02 -38.13
N ALA A 148 12.94 14.61 -37.48
CA ALA A 148 12.92 14.59 -36.02
C ALA A 148 12.86 13.12 -35.61
N GLN A 149 14.03 12.50 -35.42
CA GLN A 149 14.11 11.24 -34.68
C GLN A 149 13.56 11.53 -33.29
N LEU A 150 12.33 11.09 -33.02
CA LEU A 150 11.88 10.86 -31.66
C LEU A 150 12.96 10.00 -31.01
N PRO A 151 13.49 10.36 -29.83
CA PRO A 151 14.44 9.52 -29.14
C PRO A 151 13.83 8.13 -29.10
N ALA A 152 14.58 7.12 -29.54
CA ALA A 152 14.16 5.74 -29.45
C ALA A 152 13.79 5.49 -27.99
N ASN A 153 12.48 5.55 -27.69
CA ASN A 153 11.99 5.07 -26.42
C ASN A 153 12.47 3.63 -26.38
N GLU A 154 13.36 3.30 -25.43
CA GLU A 154 13.73 1.91 -25.16
C GLU A 154 12.47 1.07 -25.30
N GLU A 155 12.49 0.08 -26.20
CA GLU A 155 11.34 -0.79 -26.41
C GLU A 155 11.02 -1.42 -25.04
N ARG A 156 9.98 -0.86 -24.40
CA ARG A 156 9.50 -1.33 -23.10
C ARG A 156 8.74 -2.61 -23.37
N GLY A 157 9.05 -3.68 -22.63
CA GLY A 157 8.25 -4.88 -22.66
C GLY A 157 6.78 -4.57 -22.35
N PRO A 158 5.82 -5.29 -22.93
CA PRO A 158 4.41 -5.08 -22.63
C PRO A 158 4.10 -5.44 -21.17
N LEU A 159 3.16 -4.71 -20.57
CA LEU A 159 2.62 -5.02 -19.25
C LEU A 159 1.77 -6.30 -19.32
N ILE A 160 2.18 -7.35 -18.61
CA ILE A 160 1.49 -8.66 -18.65
C ILE A 160 0.64 -8.97 -17.41
N GLY A 161 0.79 -8.18 -16.35
CA GLY A 161 0.05 -8.39 -15.10
C GLY A 161 0.49 -7.42 -14.02
N VAL A 162 -0.31 -7.34 -12.95
CA VAL A 162 -0.06 -6.45 -11.81
C VAL A 162 -0.03 -7.23 -10.50
N VAL A 163 0.98 -6.99 -9.67
CA VAL A 163 1.07 -7.51 -8.29
C VAL A 163 0.63 -6.42 -7.30
N GLY A 164 -0.21 -6.80 -6.34
CA GLY A 164 -0.79 -5.87 -5.37
C GLY A 164 -2.15 -5.31 -5.82
N PRO A 165 -2.66 -4.25 -5.19
CA PRO A 165 -2.10 -3.50 -4.06
C PRO A 165 -2.22 -4.27 -2.72
N GLY A 166 -1.84 -3.63 -1.61
CA GLY A 166 -1.84 -4.24 -0.28
C GLY A 166 -3.20 -4.26 0.43
N SER A 167 -3.99 -3.20 0.32
CA SER A 167 -5.32 -3.11 0.92
C SER A 167 -6.39 -3.73 0.01
N SER A 168 -7.34 -4.47 0.60
CA SER A 168 -8.47 -5.05 -0.15
C SER A 168 -9.37 -4.00 -0.77
N SER A 169 -9.62 -2.88 -0.08
CA SER A 169 -10.46 -1.79 -0.58
C SER A 169 -9.81 -1.10 -1.79
N VAL A 170 -8.49 -0.88 -1.72
CA VAL A 170 -7.68 -0.34 -2.83
C VAL A 170 -7.64 -1.33 -4.00
N ALA A 171 -7.48 -2.62 -3.72
CA ALA A 171 -7.41 -3.67 -4.75
C ALA A 171 -8.70 -3.81 -5.54
N LEU A 172 -9.86 -3.70 -4.89
CA LEU A 172 -11.15 -3.67 -5.58
C LEU A 172 -11.20 -2.55 -6.63
N GLN A 173 -10.70 -1.36 -6.28
CA GLN A 173 -10.69 -0.22 -7.20
C GLN A 173 -9.70 -0.40 -8.34
N VAL A 174 -8.49 -0.89 -8.06
CA VAL A 174 -7.49 -1.21 -9.09
C VAL A 174 -8.03 -2.27 -10.04
N GLN A 175 -8.65 -3.33 -9.51
CA GLN A 175 -9.19 -4.41 -10.32
C GLN A 175 -10.32 -3.96 -11.26
N ASN A 176 -11.19 -3.03 -10.80
CA ASN A 176 -12.24 -2.46 -11.65
C ASN A 176 -11.68 -1.78 -12.91
N LEU A 177 -10.47 -1.22 -12.83
CA LEU A 177 -9.77 -0.65 -13.98
C LEU A 177 -9.05 -1.73 -14.81
N LEU A 178 -8.22 -2.56 -14.18
CA LEU A 178 -7.36 -3.52 -14.88
C LEU A 178 -8.16 -4.54 -15.70
N GLN A 179 -9.33 -4.96 -15.22
CA GLN A 179 -10.17 -5.92 -15.93
C GLN A 179 -10.74 -5.40 -17.25
N LEU A 180 -10.87 -4.07 -17.41
CA LEU A 180 -11.30 -3.47 -18.69
C LEU A 180 -10.27 -3.70 -19.80
N PHE A 181 -9.01 -3.92 -19.40
CA PHE A 181 -7.88 -4.18 -20.30
C PHE A 181 -7.43 -5.64 -20.26
N HIS A 182 -8.21 -6.52 -19.61
CA HIS A 182 -7.90 -7.94 -19.45
C HIS A 182 -6.53 -8.21 -18.80
N ILE A 183 -6.09 -7.31 -17.92
CA ILE A 183 -4.80 -7.44 -17.21
C ILE A 183 -5.03 -8.22 -15.92
N PRO A 184 -4.37 -9.38 -15.72
CA PRO A 184 -4.48 -10.14 -14.49
C PRO A 184 -3.83 -9.42 -13.33
N GLN A 185 -4.49 -9.44 -12.18
CA GLN A 185 -3.99 -8.86 -10.93
C GLN A 185 -3.78 -9.97 -9.90
N VAL A 186 -2.62 -10.01 -9.23
CA VAL A 186 -2.32 -10.96 -8.16
C VAL A 186 -2.12 -10.23 -6.83
N GLY A 187 -3.08 -10.40 -5.93
CA GLY A 187 -3.04 -9.86 -4.58
C GLY A 187 -2.14 -10.66 -3.63
N TYR A 188 -1.29 -9.96 -2.86
CA TYR A 188 -0.41 -10.57 -1.85
C TYR A 188 -0.91 -10.41 -0.41
N SER A 189 -1.80 -9.44 -0.13
CA SER A 189 -2.38 -9.23 1.21
C SER A 189 -3.86 -8.85 1.18
N THR A 190 -4.53 -9.08 0.06
CA THR A 190 -5.91 -8.68 -0.20
C THR A 190 -6.87 -9.84 0.09
N THR A 191 -7.33 -9.90 1.33
CA THR A 191 -8.03 -11.07 1.90
C THR A 191 -9.56 -10.94 1.91
N SER A 192 -10.13 -9.77 1.57
CA SER A 192 -11.60 -9.58 1.57
C SER A 192 -12.32 -10.65 0.77
N ARG A 193 -13.45 -11.14 1.29
CA ARG A 193 -14.29 -12.15 0.62
C ARG A 193 -14.85 -11.62 -0.69
N ASP A 194 -15.08 -10.30 -0.79
CA ASP A 194 -15.65 -9.61 -1.96
C ASP A 194 -14.86 -9.88 -3.24
N LEU A 195 -13.54 -10.01 -3.15
CA LEU A 195 -12.64 -10.28 -4.28
C LEU A 195 -12.68 -11.75 -4.77
N SER A 196 -13.44 -12.61 -4.11
CA SER A 196 -13.60 -14.02 -4.48
C SER A 196 -14.65 -14.22 -5.57
N ASP A 197 -15.54 -13.25 -5.79
CA ASP A 197 -16.59 -13.33 -6.80
C ASP A 197 -16.01 -13.16 -8.21
N LYS A 198 -15.82 -14.28 -8.91
CA LYS A 198 -15.28 -14.32 -10.29
C LYS A 198 -16.25 -13.83 -11.35
N SER A 199 -17.54 -13.72 -11.04
CA SER A 199 -18.49 -13.07 -11.96
C SER A 199 -18.24 -11.56 -12.03
N ARG A 200 -17.71 -10.97 -10.95
CA ARG A 200 -17.38 -9.54 -10.85
C ARG A 200 -15.90 -9.25 -11.08
N PHE A 201 -15.00 -10.13 -10.63
CA PHE A 201 -13.54 -9.93 -10.63
C PHE A 201 -12.82 -11.11 -11.29
N ASN A 202 -13.09 -11.33 -12.58
CA ASN A 202 -12.58 -12.48 -13.33
C ASN A 202 -11.04 -12.50 -13.46
N TYR A 203 -10.41 -11.33 -13.53
CA TYR A 203 -8.95 -11.19 -13.69
C TYR A 203 -8.18 -11.09 -12.36
N PHE A 204 -8.87 -11.17 -11.23
CA PHE A 204 -8.23 -11.08 -9.92
C PHE A 204 -7.82 -12.47 -9.42
N LEU A 205 -6.60 -12.60 -8.92
CA LEU A 205 -6.10 -13.77 -8.20
C LEU A 205 -5.44 -13.29 -6.89
N ARG A 206 -5.20 -14.21 -5.96
CA ARG A 206 -4.41 -13.93 -4.75
C ARG A 206 -3.72 -15.18 -4.26
N VAL A 207 -2.61 -14.97 -3.56
CA VAL A 207 -1.79 -16.03 -2.94
C VAL A 207 -2.09 -16.21 -1.44
N VAL A 208 -3.14 -15.57 -0.94
CA VAL A 208 -3.56 -15.59 0.46
C VAL A 208 -5.02 -16.06 0.59
N PRO A 209 -5.40 -16.71 1.70
CA PRO A 209 -6.77 -17.17 1.91
C PRO A 209 -7.74 -16.00 2.11
N SER A 210 -9.04 -16.30 1.95
CA SER A 210 -10.11 -15.33 2.22
C SER A 210 -10.30 -15.10 3.72
N ASP A 211 -10.74 -13.89 4.09
CA ASP A 211 -11.15 -13.53 5.46
C ASP A 211 -12.31 -14.38 5.98
N TYR A 212 -13.06 -15.07 5.11
CA TYR A 212 -14.04 -16.08 5.52
C TYR A 212 -13.41 -17.16 6.42
N TYR A 213 -12.25 -17.70 6.03
CA TYR A 213 -11.55 -18.70 6.82
C TYR A 213 -10.95 -18.10 8.09
N GLN A 214 -10.55 -16.83 8.06
CA GLN A 214 -10.11 -16.13 9.26
C GLN A 214 -11.25 -15.93 10.26
N ALA A 215 -12.46 -15.58 9.78
CA ALA A 215 -13.66 -15.46 10.59
C ALA A 215 -14.05 -16.79 11.22
N GLN A 216 -13.94 -17.89 10.47
CA GLN A 216 -14.15 -19.24 10.99
C GLN A 216 -13.18 -19.56 12.14
N VAL A 217 -11.89 -19.32 11.96
CA VAL A 217 -10.89 -19.56 13.02
C VAL A 217 -11.14 -18.70 14.26
N ILE A 218 -11.51 -17.43 14.09
CA ILE A 218 -11.84 -16.54 15.22
C ILE A 218 -13.08 -17.07 15.95
N LEU A 219 -14.10 -17.52 15.23
CA LEU A 219 -15.28 -18.14 15.84
C LEU A 219 -14.93 -19.42 16.59
N ASP A 220 -14.08 -20.28 16.03
CA ASP A 220 -13.63 -21.51 16.68
C ASP A 220 -12.93 -21.19 18.01
N ILE A 221 -12.08 -20.15 18.04
CA ILE A 221 -11.48 -19.63 19.29
C ILE A 221 -12.56 -19.14 20.25
N VAL A 222 -13.53 -18.34 19.77
CA VAL A 222 -14.61 -17.82 20.61
C VAL A 222 -15.40 -18.95 21.29
N ARG A 223 -15.67 -20.02 20.56
CA ARG A 223 -16.37 -21.21 21.07
C ARG A 223 -15.52 -22.05 22.01
N ASP A 224 -14.24 -22.23 21.71
CA ASP A 224 -13.32 -23.02 22.54
C ASP A 224 -13.19 -22.44 23.96
N TYR A 225 -13.22 -21.11 24.07
CA TYR A 225 -13.21 -20.41 25.37
C TYR A 225 -14.61 -20.22 25.99
N GLY A 226 -15.67 -20.72 25.35
CA GLY A 226 -17.04 -20.63 25.85
C GLY A 226 -17.63 -19.21 25.86
N TRP A 227 -17.12 -18.30 25.03
CA TRP A 227 -17.66 -16.96 24.92
C TRP A 227 -18.89 -16.95 24.02
N THR A 228 -20.05 -16.58 24.57
CA THR A 228 -21.33 -16.54 23.85
C THR A 228 -21.84 -15.12 23.58
N TYR A 229 -21.19 -14.11 24.15
CA TYR A 229 -21.58 -12.71 24.04
C TYR A 229 -20.35 -11.83 23.80
N VAL A 230 -20.17 -11.37 22.56
CA VAL A 230 -18.97 -10.64 22.12
C VAL A 230 -19.34 -9.31 21.47
N SER A 231 -18.45 -8.33 21.51
CA SER A 231 -18.56 -7.14 20.67
C SER A 231 -17.72 -7.29 19.42
N VAL A 232 -18.03 -6.56 18.36
CA VAL A 232 -17.26 -6.55 17.13
C VAL A 232 -16.86 -5.13 16.75
N VAL A 233 -15.65 -4.97 16.21
CA VAL A 233 -15.13 -3.72 15.67
C VAL A 233 -14.43 -3.98 14.33
N ASN A 234 -14.56 -3.06 13.39
CA ASN A 234 -13.80 -3.14 12.14
C ASN A 234 -13.21 -1.82 11.67
N THR A 235 -12.18 -1.93 10.83
CA THR A 235 -11.80 -0.80 9.98
C THR A 235 -12.91 -0.57 8.96
N ASP A 236 -13.37 0.68 8.84
CA ASP A 236 -14.51 1.06 7.98
C ASP A 236 -14.13 1.07 6.49
N GLU A 237 -13.94 -0.13 5.94
CA GLU A 237 -13.62 -0.40 4.54
C GLU A 237 -13.95 -1.86 4.17
N ASN A 238 -13.86 -2.22 2.89
CA ASN A 238 -14.20 -3.56 2.39
C ASN A 238 -13.51 -4.74 3.09
N TYR A 239 -12.28 -4.56 3.57
CA TYR A 239 -11.61 -5.61 4.37
C TYR A 239 -12.36 -5.85 5.67
N GLY A 240 -12.50 -4.81 6.49
CA GLY A 240 -13.11 -4.92 7.82
C GLY A 240 -14.60 -5.29 7.75
N GLN A 241 -15.36 -4.66 6.85
CA GLN A 241 -16.79 -4.92 6.68
C GLN A 241 -17.07 -6.35 6.19
N SER A 242 -16.34 -6.82 5.18
CA SER A 242 -16.52 -8.18 4.64
C SER A 242 -16.13 -9.24 5.67
N GLY A 243 -15.10 -8.99 6.47
CA GLY A 243 -14.69 -9.86 7.57
C GLY A 243 -15.73 -9.96 8.69
N ILE A 244 -16.25 -8.83 9.18
CA ILE A 244 -17.33 -8.82 10.19
C ILE A 244 -18.61 -9.46 9.66
N GLN A 245 -18.96 -9.20 8.41
CA GLN A 245 -20.13 -9.83 7.81
C GLN A 245 -19.99 -11.35 7.76
N ALA A 246 -18.83 -11.88 7.37
CA ALA A 246 -18.57 -13.31 7.42
C ALA A 246 -18.59 -13.87 8.86
N PHE A 247 -18.03 -13.14 9.83
CA PHE A 247 -18.07 -13.54 11.23
C PHE A 247 -19.51 -13.57 11.78
N ARG A 248 -20.34 -12.56 11.45
CA ARG A 248 -21.74 -12.49 11.85
C ARG A 248 -22.53 -13.69 11.35
N GLU A 249 -22.42 -14.00 10.05
CA GLU A 249 -23.09 -15.17 9.44
C GLU A 249 -22.71 -16.47 10.17
N LEU A 250 -21.42 -16.66 10.46
CA LEU A 250 -20.95 -17.86 11.16
C LEU A 250 -21.36 -17.87 12.65
N ALA A 251 -21.38 -16.72 13.32
CA ALA A 251 -21.74 -16.58 14.72
C ALA A 251 -23.23 -16.87 14.96
N GLU A 252 -24.11 -16.44 14.04
CA GLU A 252 -25.54 -16.73 14.06
C GLU A 252 -25.82 -18.24 13.98
N GLU A 253 -25.03 -18.98 13.20
CA GLU A 253 -25.15 -20.45 13.11
C GLU A 253 -24.59 -21.19 14.34
N ALA A 254 -23.79 -20.51 15.17
CA ALA A 254 -23.04 -21.10 16.28
C ALA A 254 -23.50 -20.65 17.67
N ASP A 255 -24.69 -20.03 17.77
CA ASP A 255 -25.27 -19.49 19.01
C ASP A 255 -24.36 -18.47 19.74
N VAL A 256 -23.60 -17.67 18.97
CA VAL A 256 -22.78 -16.58 19.51
C VAL A 256 -23.46 -15.24 19.19
N CYS A 257 -23.79 -14.48 20.23
CA CYS A 257 -24.46 -13.19 20.12
C CYS A 257 -23.46 -12.04 19.98
N ILE A 258 -23.72 -11.14 19.02
CA ILE A 258 -22.99 -9.87 18.89
C ILE A 258 -23.72 -8.81 19.70
N ALA A 259 -23.08 -8.33 20.77
CA ALA A 259 -23.60 -7.30 21.66
C ALA A 259 -23.65 -5.93 20.98
N ARG A 260 -22.56 -5.60 20.31
CA ARG A 260 -22.37 -4.31 19.66
C ARG A 260 -21.44 -4.43 18.47
N GLU A 261 -21.72 -3.60 17.49
CA GLU A 261 -20.89 -3.42 16.31
C GLU A 261 -20.52 -1.95 16.16
N ASP A 262 -19.25 -1.68 15.93
CA ASP A 262 -18.75 -0.34 15.68
C ASP A 262 -17.67 -0.36 14.59
N SER A 263 -17.48 0.75 13.89
CA SER A 263 -16.50 0.84 12.82
C SER A 263 -15.78 2.19 12.83
N VAL A 264 -14.53 2.18 12.37
CA VAL A 264 -13.70 3.39 12.37
C VAL A 264 -12.70 3.39 11.23
N LEU A 265 -12.54 4.52 10.56
CA LEU A 265 -11.50 4.72 9.56
C LEU A 265 -10.11 4.69 10.22
N SER A 266 -9.14 4.06 9.55
CA SER A 266 -7.78 3.91 10.07
C SER A 266 -7.01 5.24 10.24
N ASN A 267 -7.48 6.32 9.58
CA ASN A 267 -6.96 7.68 9.69
C ASN A 267 -7.91 8.64 10.46
N ALA A 268 -8.90 8.10 11.19
CA ALA A 268 -9.82 8.90 11.98
C ALA A 268 -9.09 9.68 13.10
N ALA A 269 -9.75 10.72 13.60
CA ALA A 269 -9.26 11.49 14.73
C ALA A 269 -9.36 10.69 16.05
N ASP A 270 -8.56 11.06 17.04
CA ASP A 270 -8.48 10.34 18.31
C ASP A 270 -9.84 10.29 19.04
N GLU A 271 -10.65 11.34 18.90
CA GLU A 271 -11.98 11.45 19.50
C GLU A 271 -12.97 10.42 18.93
N VAL A 272 -12.76 9.99 17.68
CA VAL A 272 -13.58 8.95 17.05
C VAL A 272 -13.25 7.59 17.66
N PHE A 273 -11.96 7.28 17.86
CA PHE A 273 -11.56 6.06 18.57
C PHE A 273 -12.04 6.05 20.03
N ASP A 274 -12.02 7.20 20.70
CA ASP A 274 -12.54 7.31 22.07
C ASP A 274 -14.05 6.99 22.11
N LYS A 275 -14.83 7.43 21.11
CA LYS A 275 -16.25 7.07 20.99
C LYS A 275 -16.46 5.56 20.81
N VAL A 276 -15.64 4.89 20.01
CA VAL A 276 -15.73 3.42 19.84
C VAL A 276 -15.55 2.72 21.18
N ILE A 277 -14.53 3.09 21.96
CA ILE A 277 -14.28 2.49 23.29
C ILE A 277 -15.44 2.79 24.26
N LEU A 278 -15.98 4.01 24.24
CA LEU A 278 -17.13 4.38 25.07
C LEU A 278 -18.41 3.64 24.65
N ASN A 279 -18.59 3.35 23.37
CA ASN A 279 -19.70 2.56 22.86
C ASN A 279 -19.59 1.10 23.34
N LEU A 280 -18.41 0.48 23.22
CA LEU A 280 -18.15 -0.87 23.73
C LEU A 280 -18.43 -0.98 25.24
N LYS A 281 -18.13 0.08 26.01
CA LYS A 281 -18.36 0.11 27.46
C LYS A 281 -19.84 0.02 27.87
N GLN A 282 -20.76 0.35 26.96
CA GLN A 282 -22.20 0.31 27.28
C GLN A 282 -22.71 -1.11 27.51
N ASP A 283 -21.98 -2.13 27.04
CA ASP A 283 -22.33 -3.54 27.19
C ASP A 283 -21.29 -4.26 28.08
N PRO A 284 -21.40 -4.15 29.43
CA PRO A 284 -20.35 -4.61 30.35
C PRO A 284 -20.15 -6.13 30.36
N ASN A 285 -21.12 -6.90 29.84
CA ASN A 285 -21.03 -8.35 29.72
C ASN A 285 -20.20 -8.80 28.49
N ALA A 286 -19.95 -7.92 27.53
CA ALA A 286 -19.22 -8.20 26.30
C ALA A 286 -17.75 -7.75 26.41
N VAL A 287 -16.97 -8.48 27.20
CA VAL A 287 -15.54 -8.18 27.44
C VAL A 287 -14.67 -8.48 26.22
N VAL A 288 -15.05 -9.48 25.43
CA VAL A 288 -14.32 -9.91 24.24
C VAL A 288 -14.74 -9.07 23.04
N VAL A 289 -13.76 -8.50 22.35
CA VAL A 289 -13.96 -7.64 21.19
C VAL A 289 -13.27 -8.27 19.98
N VAL A 290 -14.05 -8.82 19.06
CA VAL A 290 -13.56 -9.33 17.78
C VAL A 290 -13.27 -8.16 16.85
N CYS A 291 -12.03 -8.04 16.38
CA CYS A 291 -11.52 -6.91 15.61
C CYS A 291 -11.08 -7.38 14.21
N PHE A 292 -11.87 -7.06 13.19
CA PHE A 292 -11.42 -7.13 11.79
C PHE A 292 -10.86 -5.77 11.38
N CYS A 293 -9.65 -5.53 11.88
CA CYS A 293 -9.06 -4.20 11.94
C CYS A 293 -7.70 -4.20 11.25
N GLU A 294 -7.37 -3.10 10.56
CA GLU A 294 -6.00 -2.84 10.12
C GLU A 294 -5.13 -2.41 11.29
N GLY A 295 -3.81 -2.56 11.15
CA GLY A 295 -2.86 -2.27 12.23
C GLY A 295 -2.94 -0.84 12.80
N LEU A 296 -3.26 0.17 11.97
CA LEU A 296 -3.45 1.54 12.46
C LEU A 296 -4.74 1.71 13.26
N THR A 297 -5.82 1.00 12.89
CA THR A 297 -7.07 0.96 13.65
C THR A 297 -6.84 0.32 15.01
N VAL A 298 -6.17 -0.83 15.08
CA VAL A 298 -5.82 -1.48 16.36
C VAL A 298 -4.98 -0.54 17.23
N ARG A 299 -3.97 0.11 16.66
CA ARG A 299 -3.15 1.10 17.38
C ARG A 299 -3.99 2.27 17.91
N GLY A 300 -4.97 2.74 17.15
CA GLY A 300 -5.91 3.78 17.57
C GLY A 300 -6.78 3.35 18.75
N LEU A 301 -7.35 2.14 18.68
CA LEU A 301 -8.17 1.55 19.75
C LEU A 301 -7.37 1.35 21.04
N LEU A 302 -6.13 0.85 20.96
CA LEU A 302 -5.27 0.68 22.13
C LEU A 302 -4.89 2.04 22.77
N LYS A 303 -4.65 3.07 21.95
CA LYS A 303 -4.40 4.43 22.45
C LYS A 303 -5.63 5.02 23.14
N ALA A 304 -6.82 4.86 22.55
CA ALA A 304 -8.09 5.31 23.13
C ALA A 304 -8.38 4.60 24.46
N THR A 305 -8.17 3.28 24.49
CA THR A 305 -8.30 2.46 25.71
C THR A 305 -7.39 3.00 26.82
N ARG A 306 -6.15 3.38 26.50
CA ARG A 306 -5.24 4.01 27.47
C ARG A 306 -5.68 5.41 27.89
N ARG A 307 -6.12 6.27 26.96
CA ARG A 307 -6.62 7.63 27.27
C ARG A 307 -7.82 7.61 28.22
N LEU A 308 -8.69 6.62 28.05
CA LEU A 308 -9.90 6.44 28.85
C LEU A 308 -9.68 5.59 30.12
N ASN A 309 -8.42 5.24 30.44
CA ASN A 309 -8.05 4.39 31.59
C ASN A 309 -8.75 3.02 31.61
N MET A 310 -8.86 2.37 30.45
CA MET A 310 -9.57 1.09 30.25
C MET A 310 -8.66 -0.10 29.90
N THR A 311 -7.36 -0.03 30.21
CA THR A 311 -6.32 -0.96 29.70
C THR A 311 -6.57 -2.46 29.97
N ASN A 312 -7.36 -2.82 30.99
CA ASN A 312 -7.69 -4.21 31.34
C ASN A 312 -9.20 -4.54 31.22
N HIS A 313 -9.96 -3.69 30.52
CA HIS A 313 -11.42 -3.87 30.43
C HIS A 313 -11.87 -4.72 29.25
N PHE A 314 -11.10 -4.74 28.15
CA PHE A 314 -11.47 -5.45 26.94
C PHE A 314 -10.37 -6.43 26.53
N LEU A 315 -10.78 -7.60 26.03
CA LEU A 315 -9.92 -8.55 25.35
C LEU A 315 -10.13 -8.42 23.84
N PHE A 316 -9.20 -7.77 23.15
CA PHE A 316 -9.25 -7.65 21.69
C PHE A 316 -8.71 -8.93 21.03
N ILE A 317 -9.48 -9.50 20.11
CA ILE A 317 -9.09 -10.67 19.30
C ILE A 317 -9.21 -10.27 17.84
N GLY A 318 -8.14 -10.39 17.08
CA GLY A 318 -8.12 -9.99 15.68
C GLY A 318 -6.82 -10.43 15.01
N ARG A 319 -6.62 -9.93 13.80
CA ARG A 319 -5.37 -10.09 13.04
C ARG A 319 -4.37 -8.99 13.36
#